data_AF-A0A8C9EJV0-F1
#
_entry.id   AF-A0A8C9EJV0-F1
#
_cell.length_a   1.000
_cell.length_b   1.000
_cell.length_c   1.000
_cell.angle_alpha   90.00
_cell.angle_beta   90.00
_cell.angle_gamma   90.00
#
_symmetry.space_group_name_H-M   'P 1'
#
loop_
_entity.id
_entity.type
_entity.pdbx_description
1 polymer ?
#
loop_
_entity_poly.entity_id
_entity_poly.type
_entity_poly.pdbx_seq_one_letter_code
_entity_poly.pdbx_strand_id
1 'polypeptide(L)'
;MYTQNVREGYRMFKERRFFRQLYESTRLPFTPPYGGLPVKFRTYIGEPIPYDPNITTDELVEKTKTAVQALIKKHQTIPGSIWKALLDRFDKRCKSD
;
A
#
# COMPACT_ATOMS: atom_id res chain seq x y z
N MET A 1 -2.31 10.85 1.82
CA MET A 1 -1.35 10.35 0.81
C MET A 1 -1.49 8.84 0.72
N TYR A 2 -1.45 8.27 -0.48
CA TYR A 2 -1.52 6.82 -0.71
C TYR A 2 -0.62 6.44 -1.88
N THR A 3 0.09 5.30 -1.78
CA THR A 3 0.94 4.79 -2.86
C THR A 3 0.39 3.48 -3.40
N GLN A 4 0.07 3.47 -4.69
CA GLN A 4 -0.40 2.31 -5.42
C GLN A 4 0.74 1.31 -5.67
N ASN A 5 0.40 0.02 -5.75
CA ASN A 5 1.29 -1.11 -6.07
C ASN A 5 2.33 -1.48 -5.00
N VAL A 6 2.24 -0.92 -3.78
CA VAL A 6 3.17 -1.23 -2.68
C VAL A 6 3.15 -2.72 -2.31
N ARG A 7 1.96 -3.34 -2.25
CA ARG A 7 1.82 -4.77 -1.90
C ARG A 7 2.23 -5.72 -3.03
N GLU A 8 2.19 -5.24 -4.26
CA GLU A 8 2.63 -5.96 -5.45
C GLU A 8 4.15 -5.91 -5.60
N GLY A 9 4.77 -4.81 -5.17
CA GLY A 9 6.23 -4.66 -5.15
C GLY A 9 6.90 -5.35 -3.96
N TYR A 10 6.24 -5.33 -2.79
CA TYR A 10 6.72 -5.95 -1.57
C TYR A 10 5.62 -6.74 -0.89
N ARG A 11 5.85 -8.04 -0.69
CA ARG A 11 4.90 -8.93 -0.04
C ARG A 11 5.58 -9.71 1.06
N MET A 12 4.90 -9.79 2.20
CA MET A 12 5.33 -10.65 3.30
C MET A 12 4.79 -12.05 3.07
N PHE A 13 5.60 -13.06 3.38
CA PHE A 13 5.11 -14.42 3.43
C PHE A 13 4.02 -14.54 4.50
N LYS A 14 2.92 -15.20 4.15
CA LYS A 14 1.75 -15.35 5.03
C LYS A 14 1.90 -16.50 6.03
N GLU A 15 2.89 -17.37 5.85
CA GLU A 15 3.05 -18.61 6.64
C GLU A 15 3.68 -18.37 8.01
N ARG A 16 2.89 -17.81 8.93
CA ARG A 16 3.34 -17.53 10.30
C ARG A 16 3.84 -18.77 11.05
N ARG A 17 3.29 -19.97 10.77
CA ARG A 17 3.69 -21.21 11.47
C ARG A 17 5.11 -21.63 11.11
N PHE A 18 5.46 -21.59 9.83
CA PHE A 18 6.80 -21.93 9.36
C PHE A 18 7.86 -20.96 9.91
N PHE A 19 7.63 -19.64 9.77
CA PHE A 19 8.57 -18.65 10.32
C PHE A 19 8.68 -18.70 11.84
N ARG A 20 7.59 -19.04 12.53
CA ARG A 20 7.63 -19.24 13.98
C ARG A 20 8.48 -20.45 14.37
N GLN A 21 8.32 -21.59 13.72
CA GLN A 21 9.17 -22.76 13.95
C GLN A 21 10.64 -22.49 13.64
N LEU A 22 10.91 -21.79 12.52
CA LEU A 22 12.26 -21.37 12.14
C LEU A 22 12.86 -20.42 13.18
N TYR A 23 12.09 -19.45 13.68
CA TYR A 23 12.51 -18.53 14.73
C TYR A 23 12.79 -19.24 16.05
N GLU A 24 11.92 -20.16 16.48
CA GLU A 24 12.11 -20.93 17.71
C GLU A 24 13.38 -21.80 17.64
N SER A 25 13.71 -22.34 16.46
CA SER A 25 14.91 -23.15 16.23
C SER A 25 16.19 -22.32 16.09
N THR A 26 16.17 -21.23 15.34
CA THR A 26 17.38 -20.45 15.00
C THR A 26 17.58 -19.22 15.90
N ARG A 27 16.55 -18.81 16.65
CA ARG A 27 16.47 -17.55 17.43
C ARG A 27 16.76 -16.29 16.61
N LEU A 28 16.76 -16.38 15.29
CA LEU A 28 16.98 -15.25 14.40
C LEU A 28 15.64 -14.78 13.82
N PRO A 29 15.36 -13.46 13.81
CA PRO A 29 14.14 -12.91 13.25
C PRO A 29 14.16 -13.00 11.71
N PHE A 30 13.99 -14.20 11.17
CA PHE A 30 13.89 -14.46 9.74
C PHE A 30 12.43 -14.36 9.28
N THR A 31 12.01 -13.16 8.87
CA THR A 31 10.83 -12.97 8.03
C THR A 31 11.24 -12.13 6.82
N PRO A 32 11.93 -12.73 5.83
CA PRO A 32 12.37 -11.99 4.65
C PRO A 32 11.12 -11.52 3.88
N PRO A 33 10.95 -10.21 3.63
CA PRO A 33 9.99 -9.76 2.63
C PRO A 33 10.41 -10.34 1.27
N TYR A 34 9.49 -10.95 0.54
CA TYR A 34 9.73 -11.29 -0.86
C TYR A 34 9.16 -10.15 -1.72
N GLY A 35 10.01 -9.54 -2.54
CA GLY A 35 9.67 -8.30 -3.21
C GLY A 35 10.83 -7.73 -4.02
N GLY A 36 10.85 -6.42 -4.20
CA GLY A 36 11.81 -5.74 -5.07
C GLY A 36 11.50 -5.91 -6.56
N LEU A 37 10.28 -6.35 -6.87
CA LEU A 37 9.84 -6.45 -8.26
C LEU A 37 9.77 -5.04 -8.86
N PRO A 38 10.18 -4.87 -10.13
CA PRO A 38 10.18 -3.58 -10.81
C PRO A 38 8.75 -3.15 -11.20
N VAL A 39 7.81 -3.13 -10.26
CA VAL A 39 6.46 -2.58 -10.47
C VAL A 39 6.51 -1.05 -10.46
N LYS A 40 5.52 -0.40 -11.07
CA LYS A 40 5.42 1.06 -11.08
C LYS A 40 4.70 1.54 -9.82
N PHE A 41 5.43 2.20 -8.92
CA PHE A 41 4.83 2.87 -7.76
C PHE A 41 4.26 4.23 -8.19
N ARG A 42 3.01 4.51 -7.80
CA ARG A 42 2.35 5.80 -8.05
C ARG A 42 1.84 6.34 -6.74
N THR A 43 2.37 7.48 -6.33
CA THR A 43 1.91 8.17 -5.12
C THR A 43 0.84 9.19 -5.49
N TYR A 44 -0.32 9.05 -4.87
CA TYR A 44 -1.45 9.96 -4.99
C TYR A 44 -1.52 10.85 -3.75
N ILE A 45 -1.48 12.15 -3.98
CA ILE A 45 -1.69 13.18 -2.97
C ILE A 45 -3.14 13.62 -3.12
N GLY A 46 -3.91 13.47 -2.05
CA GLY A 46 -5.31 13.90 -2.03
C GLY A 46 -5.44 15.36 -1.64
N GLU A 47 -6.68 15.83 -1.61
CA GLU A 47 -7.02 17.16 -1.15
C GLU A 47 -6.57 17.36 0.31
N PRO A 48 -6.07 18.56 0.66
CA PRO A 48 -5.69 18.88 2.03
C PRO A 48 -6.93 18.90 2.92
N ILE A 49 -6.78 18.42 4.15
CA ILE A 49 -7.83 18.52 5.18
C ILE A 49 -7.71 19.91 5.79
N PRO A 50 -8.73 20.77 5.67
CA PRO A 50 -8.68 22.11 6.23
C PRO A 50 -8.64 22.05 7.76
N TYR A 51 -7.90 22.98 8.36
CA TYR A 51 -7.87 23.16 9.81
C TYR A 51 -9.17 23.81 10.27
N ASP A 52 -9.77 23.24 11.31
CA ASP A 52 -10.97 23.77 11.98
C ASP A 52 -10.68 23.83 13.49
N PRO A 53 -10.76 25.00 14.13
CA PRO A 53 -10.48 25.13 15.56
C PRO A 53 -11.53 24.47 16.47
N ASN A 54 -12.72 24.16 15.96
CA ASN A 54 -13.82 23.61 16.76
C ASN A 54 -13.88 22.07 16.73
N ILE A 55 -13.01 21.43 15.96
CA ILE A 55 -13.04 19.97 15.76
C ILE A 55 -12.38 19.22 16.92
N THR A 56 -12.99 18.12 17.34
CA THR A 56 -12.36 17.18 18.26
C THR A 56 -11.26 16.36 17.56
N THR A 57 -10.28 15.85 18.32
CA THR A 57 -9.20 15.02 17.76
C THR A 57 -9.73 13.77 17.08
N ASP A 58 -10.79 13.16 17.63
CA ASP A 58 -11.35 11.91 17.13
C ASP A 58 -12.08 12.12 15.79
N GLU A 59 -12.79 13.23 15.63
CA GLU A 59 -13.40 13.62 14.36
C GLU A 59 -12.35 13.89 13.28
N LEU A 60 -11.23 14.52 13.64
CA LEU A 60 -10.12 14.76 12.70
C LEU A 60 -9.52 13.43 12.22
N VAL A 61 -9.37 12.45 13.12
CA VAL A 61 -8.88 11.11 12.78
C VAL A 61 -9.85 10.40 11.83
N GLU A 62 -11.16 10.42 12.11
CA GLU A 62 -12.15 9.78 11.24
C GLU A 62 -12.26 10.46 9.87
N LYS A 63 -12.19 11.80 9.80
CA LYS A 63 -12.10 12.52 8.52
C LYS A 63 -10.87 12.11 7.72
N THR A 64 -9.71 12.04 8.37
CA THR A 64 -8.44 11.65 7.73
C THR A 64 -8.49 10.23 7.21
N LYS A 65 -8.99 9.30 8.02
CA LYS A 65 -9.18 7.90 7.66
C LYS A 65 -10.12 7.76 6.47
N THR A 66 -11.25 8.47 6.46
CA THR A 66 -12.22 8.46 5.36
C THR A 66 -11.60 8.99 4.07
N ALA A 67 -10.87 10.11 4.14
CA ALA A 67 -10.18 10.69 2.98
C ALA A 67 -9.13 9.74 2.39
N VAL A 68 -8.32 9.09 3.23
CA VAL A 68 -7.33 8.09 2.79
C VAL A 68 -8.03 6.86 2.18
N GLN A 69 -9.11 6.38 2.79
CA GLN A 69 -9.88 5.26 2.24
C GLN A 69 -10.51 5.58 0.88
N ALA A 70 -11.00 6.81 0.68
CA ALA A 70 -11.53 7.27 -0.59
C ALA A 70 -10.44 7.27 -1.68
N LEU A 71 -9.24 7.77 -1.36
CA LEU A 71 -8.08 7.72 -2.26
C LEU A 71 -7.70 6.28 -2.63
N ILE A 72 -7.68 5.38 -1.65
CA ILE A 72 -7.40 3.97 -1.86
C ILE A 72 -8.44 3.37 -2.81
N LYS A 73 -9.74 3.54 -2.53
CA LYS A 73 -10.82 3.00 -3.37
C LYS A 73 -10.80 3.54 -4.79
N LYS A 74 -10.43 4.81 -4.99
CA LYS A 74 -10.35 5.45 -6.31
C LYS A 74 -9.19 4.91 -7.15
N HIS A 75 -8.04 4.65 -6.54
CA HIS A 75 -6.80 4.34 -7.28
C HIS A 75 -6.36 2.88 -7.19
N GLN A 76 -6.85 2.09 -6.23
CA GLN A 76 -6.49 0.69 -6.06
C GLN A 76 -7.54 -0.25 -6.65
N THR A 77 -7.10 -1.14 -7.54
CA THR A 77 -7.91 -2.28 -8.01
C THR A 77 -7.75 -3.45 -7.06
N ILE A 78 -8.87 -4.00 -6.59
CA ILE A 78 -8.92 -5.16 -5.68
C ILE A 78 -9.71 -6.27 -6.38
N PRO A 79 -9.18 -7.51 -6.50
CA PRO A 79 -7.87 -7.95 -6.01
C PRO A 79 -6.71 -7.39 -6.84
N GLY A 80 -5.63 -7.01 -6.16
CA GLY A 80 -4.40 -6.56 -6.80
C GLY A 80 -3.67 -7.69 -7.51
N SER A 81 -2.85 -7.36 -8.52
CA SER A 81 -2.12 -8.36 -9.30
C SER A 81 -0.74 -7.86 -9.72
N ILE A 82 0.29 -8.64 -9.39
CA ILE A 82 1.69 -8.35 -9.69
C ILE A 82 1.92 -8.22 -11.21
N TRP A 83 1.33 -9.14 -12.00
CA TRP A 83 1.44 -9.12 -13.46
C TRP A 83 0.91 -7.84 -14.08
N LYS A 84 -0.29 -7.38 -13.71
CA LYS A 84 -0.82 -6.09 -14.21
C LYS A 84 0.08 -4.93 -13.79
N ALA A 85 0.58 -4.93 -12.55
CA ALA A 85 1.49 -3.88 -12.05
C ALA A 85 2.85 -3.86 -12.76
N LEU A 86 3.34 -5.02 -13.23
CA LEU A 86 4.54 -5.12 -14.06
C LEU A 86 4.28 -4.67 -15.51
N LEU A 87 3.16 -5.08 -16.11
CA LEU A 87 2.75 -4.65 -17.45
C LEU A 87 2.51 -3.13 -17.52
N ASP A 88 2.00 -2.54 -16.44
CA ASP A 88 1.81 -1.10 -16.26
C ASP A 88 3.09 -0.26 -16.44
N ARG A 89 4.27 -0.89 -16.41
CA ARG A 89 5.55 -0.26 -16.73
C ARG A 89 5.72 -0.04 -18.24
N PHE A 90 5.28 -0.99 -19.04
CA PHE A 90 5.44 -0.98 -20.50
C PHE A 90 4.24 -0.39 -21.23
N ASP A 91 3.10 -0.29 -20.55
CA ASP A 91 1.91 0.37 -21.06
C ASP A 91 2.19 1.87 -21.26
N LYS A 92 2.40 2.27 -22.53
CA LYS A 92 2.58 3.66 -22.97
C LYS A 92 1.23 4.38 -22.95
N ARG A 93 0.59 4.48 -21.79
CA ARG A 93 -0.54 5.41 -21.67
C ARG A 93 -0.02 6.83 -21.81
N CYS A 94 -0.40 7.49 -22.92
CA CYS A 94 -0.38 8.94 -23.01
C CYS A 94 -1.11 9.47 -21.78
N LYS A 95 -0.43 10.29 -20.98
CA LYS A 95 -1.11 11.02 -19.92
C LYS A 95 -2.06 11.98 -20.61
N SER A 96 -3.37 11.76 -20.48
CA SER A 96 -4.33 12.83 -20.62
C SER A 96 -4.21 13.68 -19.36
N ASP A 97 -3.79 14.93 -19.53
CA ASP A 97 -3.60 15.92 -18.47
C ASP A 97 -4.86 16.15 -17.64
#